data_AF-A0A3M1JYR3-F1
#
_entry.id   AF-A0A3M1JYR3-F1
#
_cell.length_a   1.000
_cell.length_b   1.000
_cell.length_c   1.000
_cell.angle_alpha   90.00
_cell.angle_beta   90.00
_cell.angle_gamma   90.00
#
_symmetry.space_group_name_H-M   'P 1'
#
loop_
_entity.id
_entity.type
_entity.pdbx_description
1 polymer ?
#
loop_
_entity_poly.entity_id
_entity_poly.type
_entity_poly.pdbx_seq_one_letter_code
_entity_poly.pdbx_strand_id
1 'polypeptide(L)'
;MSGRNRRRERVENIRIKAVHGWGRDQAASAPRYNITTRSCRQTGMSRDRPVNRGAMSSTSPSSAMEPLSPPVTLRAAPAAALLLAAHGERNVPEPNALLAAHTNALAVLLPHMRVAYGVLNGEPAFEDALLQAAQAGAGRILVYPFFMAEGYFTASALPERVAAAGCSEAVEILRPLGEAAGLPQIMLDDALAAAHRAAFDPASTRLLVVGHGSRSDAGSAKATARVAEALREQGAFAEVAIALLEEPPGIVEQLEASALPAVVSGFFAGGGMHAVRDVPDAIARSRTRAVYAGPVGASPQLRDIIAGAVREKMGRGC
;
A
#
# COMPACT_ATOMS: atom_id res chain seq x y z
N MET A 1 -23.14 -58.51 -40.27
CA MET A 1 -22.08 -58.52 -39.24
C MET A 1 -22.32 -57.31 -38.34
N SER A 2 -23.07 -57.39 -37.24
CA SER A 2 -22.64 -57.86 -35.89
C SER A 2 -21.29 -57.22 -35.50
N GLY A 3 -21.11 -56.47 -34.41
CA GLY A 3 -21.98 -56.22 -33.28
C GLY A 3 -21.36 -55.23 -32.29
N ARG A 4 -22.16 -54.87 -31.28
CA ARG A 4 -21.78 -54.14 -30.05
C ARG A 4 -20.69 -54.89 -29.28
N ASN A 5 -19.77 -54.19 -28.60
CA ASN A 5 -19.59 -54.34 -27.14
C ASN A 5 -18.46 -53.51 -26.49
N ARG A 6 -18.83 -52.99 -25.30
CA ARG A 6 -18.06 -52.84 -24.03
C ARG A 6 -16.93 -51.81 -23.98
N ARG A 7 -17.06 -50.73 -23.18
CA ARG A 7 -17.11 -50.59 -21.69
C ARG A 7 -15.73 -50.63 -21.01
N ARG A 8 -15.58 -49.71 -20.05
CA ARG A 8 -14.66 -49.58 -18.88
C ARG A 8 -13.51 -48.58 -19.08
N GLU A 9 -13.61 -47.39 -18.47
CA GLU A 9 -13.22 -47.07 -17.08
C GLU A 9 -11.74 -47.29 -16.79
N ARG A 10 -10.99 -46.18 -16.62
CA ARG A 10 -10.01 -46.08 -15.53
C ARG A 10 -9.73 -44.63 -15.14
N VAL A 11 -10.11 -44.36 -13.90
CA VAL A 11 -9.64 -43.31 -12.99
C VAL A 11 -8.14 -43.54 -12.68
N GLU A 12 -7.49 -42.53 -12.10
CA GLU A 12 -6.16 -42.48 -11.45
C GLU A 12 -5.03 -41.87 -12.31
N ASN A 13 -4.14 -41.01 -11.81
CA ASN A 13 -3.90 -40.54 -10.44
C ASN A 13 -3.08 -39.23 -10.49
N ILE A 14 -3.42 -38.33 -9.58
CA ILE A 14 -2.65 -37.14 -9.19
C ILE A 14 -1.33 -37.60 -8.56
N ARG A 15 -0.19 -37.05 -9.03
CA ARG A 15 1.08 -37.04 -8.28
C ARG A 15 1.70 -35.65 -8.33
N ILE A 16 1.47 -34.90 -7.26
CA ILE A 16 2.21 -33.70 -6.91
C ILE A 16 3.61 -34.13 -6.48
N LYS A 17 4.64 -33.72 -7.22
CA LYS A 17 6.03 -33.81 -6.77
C LYS A 17 6.35 -32.57 -5.93
N ALA A 18 6.51 -32.77 -4.63
CA ALA A 18 7.16 -31.83 -3.74
C ALA A 18 8.66 -31.73 -4.12
N VAL A 19 9.15 -30.51 -4.32
CA VAL A 19 10.58 -30.23 -4.43
C VAL A 19 11.01 -29.59 -3.11
N HIS A 20 11.71 -30.37 -2.30
CA HIS A 20 12.57 -29.87 -1.23
C HIS A 20 13.99 -29.70 -1.78
N GLY A 21 14.65 -28.64 -1.34
CA GLY A 21 16.10 -28.69 -1.08
C GLY A 21 16.95 -27.73 -1.91
N TRP A 22 17.18 -26.53 -1.38
CA TRP A 22 18.43 -25.76 -1.51
C TRP A 22 18.56 -25.02 -0.17
N GLY A 23 19.59 -25.16 0.65
CA GLY A 23 21.01 -25.30 0.36
C GLY A 23 21.68 -24.12 1.04
N ARG A 24 22.33 -24.38 2.18
CA ARG A 24 23.09 -23.40 2.98
C ARG A 24 24.35 -22.95 2.21
N ASP A 25 24.83 -21.79 2.63
CA ASP A 25 26.17 -21.21 2.44
C ASP A 25 26.41 -20.43 1.13
N GLN A 26 26.42 -19.10 1.24
CA GLN A 26 27.65 -18.33 1.05
C GLN A 26 27.53 -16.92 1.63
N ALA A 27 28.47 -16.62 2.53
CA ALA A 27 28.67 -15.33 3.17
C ALA A 27 29.42 -14.38 2.22
N ALA A 28 28.93 -13.15 2.09
CA ALA A 28 29.70 -12.03 1.55
C ALA A 28 29.30 -10.72 2.25
N SER A 29 30.18 -10.31 3.17
CA SER A 29 30.53 -8.95 3.59
C SER A 29 29.59 -7.78 3.27
N ALA A 30 28.95 -7.23 4.30
CA ALA A 30 28.38 -5.88 4.31
C ALA A 30 29.29 -4.89 5.09
N PRO A 31 29.40 -3.61 4.68
CA PRO A 31 30.21 -2.63 5.40
C PRO A 31 29.51 -2.13 6.67
N ARG A 32 30.29 -2.02 7.75
CA ARG A 32 29.86 -1.56 9.09
C ARG A 32 29.71 -0.03 9.10
N TYR A 33 28.53 0.47 9.45
CA TYR A 33 28.33 1.85 9.87
C TYR A 33 28.41 1.95 11.39
N ASN A 34 29.42 2.68 11.89
CA ASN A 34 29.62 2.98 13.30
C ASN A 34 28.69 4.13 13.71
N ILE A 35 27.72 3.86 14.59
CA ILE A 35 26.98 4.89 15.32
C ILE A 35 27.46 4.86 16.77
N THR A 36 28.11 5.94 17.18
CA THR A 36 28.60 6.16 18.53
C THR A 36 27.44 6.56 19.44
N THR A 37 27.10 5.71 20.41
CA THR A 37 26.18 6.06 21.50
C THR A 37 26.97 6.69 22.65
N ARG A 38 26.70 7.96 22.95
CA ARG A 38 27.18 8.62 24.17
C ARG A 38 26.36 8.12 25.36
N SER A 39 27.02 7.37 26.24
CA SER A 39 26.50 6.97 27.55
C SER A 39 26.66 8.11 28.56
N CYS A 40 25.57 8.44 29.24
CA CYS A 40 25.49 9.42 30.31
C CYS A 40 25.92 8.75 31.63
N ARG A 41 27.05 9.16 32.21
CA ARG A 41 27.49 8.73 33.54
C ARG A 41 26.81 9.58 34.61
N GLN A 42 26.01 8.94 35.46
CA GLN A 42 25.69 9.44 36.79
C GLN A 42 26.78 8.97 37.77
N THR A 43 27.39 9.92 38.47
CA THR A 43 28.20 9.66 39.67
C THR A 43 27.65 10.52 40.79
N GLY A 44 27.25 9.85 41.88
CA GLY A 44 26.77 10.48 43.09
C GLY A 44 27.88 11.15 43.88
N MET A 45 27.49 12.16 44.66
CA MET A 45 28.28 12.67 45.77
C MET A 45 27.38 12.86 46.98
N SER A 46 27.76 12.11 48.01
CA SER A 46 27.42 12.29 49.42
C SER A 46 27.86 13.66 49.91
N ARG A 47 27.08 14.27 50.82
CA ARG A 47 27.57 14.72 52.14
C ARG A 47 26.47 15.33 53.04
N ASP A 48 26.61 14.96 54.31
CA ASP A 48 26.41 15.72 55.55
C ASP A 48 25.00 16.04 56.09
N ARG A 49 24.72 15.35 57.22
CA ARG A 49 23.80 15.75 58.29
C ARG A 49 24.36 16.94 59.05
N PRO A 50 23.50 17.69 59.76
CA PRO A 50 23.57 17.59 61.22
C PRO A 50 22.20 17.46 61.91
N VAL A 51 22.30 17.05 63.16
CA VAL A 51 21.26 16.70 64.14
C VAL A 51 20.58 17.96 64.71
N ASN A 52 19.27 17.91 64.97
CA ASN A 52 18.72 18.59 66.14
C ASN A 52 17.50 17.85 66.74
N ARG A 53 17.47 17.78 68.08
CA ARG A 53 16.44 17.14 68.91
C ARG A 53 15.32 18.15 69.20
N GLY A 54 14.08 17.68 69.37
CA GLY A 54 13.08 18.49 70.08
C GLY A 54 11.63 18.05 69.91
N ALA A 55 11.07 17.52 71.00
CA ALA A 55 9.69 17.66 71.50
C ALA A 55 8.49 17.13 70.68
N MET A 56 7.76 16.22 71.34
CA MET A 56 6.36 15.91 71.09
C MET A 56 5.48 17.13 71.37
N SER A 57 4.59 17.48 70.44
CA SER A 57 3.29 18.08 70.76
C SER A 57 2.31 17.90 69.61
N SER A 58 1.17 17.32 69.95
CA SER A 58 -0.04 17.16 69.16
C SER A 58 -0.60 18.48 68.64
N THR A 59 -0.79 18.58 67.33
CA THR A 59 -1.81 19.45 66.69
C THR A 59 -1.99 19.01 65.23
N SER A 60 -3.23 18.66 64.87
CA SER A 60 -3.65 18.38 63.49
C SER A 60 -3.50 19.61 62.59
N PRO A 61 -3.15 19.42 61.31
CA PRO A 61 -3.57 20.35 60.27
C PRO A 61 -4.47 19.64 59.25
N SER A 62 -5.64 20.25 59.05
CA SER A 62 -6.41 20.18 57.83
C SER A 62 -5.51 20.55 56.64
N SER A 63 -5.44 19.70 55.61
CA SER A 63 -4.89 20.09 54.31
C SER A 63 -5.42 19.20 53.19
N ALA A 64 -6.30 19.81 52.39
CA ALA A 64 -6.43 19.68 50.94
C ALA A 64 -6.56 18.27 50.34
N MET A 65 -7.77 17.94 49.88
CA MET A 65 -7.96 17.07 48.72
C MET A 65 -7.09 17.60 47.56
N GLU A 66 -6.18 16.78 47.05
CA GLU A 66 -5.58 17.00 45.74
C GLU A 66 -6.68 17.16 44.70
N PRO A 67 -6.57 18.11 43.75
CA PRO A 67 -7.52 18.22 42.67
C PRO A 67 -7.46 16.94 41.84
N LEU A 68 -8.65 16.35 41.66
CA LEU A 68 -8.93 15.33 40.67
C LEU A 68 -8.20 15.65 39.35
N SER A 69 -7.56 14.63 38.79
CA SER A 69 -6.97 14.64 37.45
C SER A 69 -7.82 15.45 36.48
N PRO A 70 -7.22 16.25 35.57
CA PRO A 70 -8.00 17.01 34.60
C PRO A 70 -8.94 16.03 33.88
N PRO A 71 -10.18 16.45 33.55
CA PRO A 71 -11.11 15.59 32.84
C PRO A 71 -10.38 15.09 31.60
N VAL A 72 -10.25 13.77 31.49
CA VAL A 72 -9.90 13.13 30.24
C VAL A 72 -10.96 13.63 29.27
N THR A 73 -10.60 14.59 28.42
CA THR A 73 -11.45 14.96 27.30
C THR A 73 -11.53 13.71 26.46
N LEU A 74 -12.60 12.93 26.66
CA LEU A 74 -13.00 11.87 25.74
C LEU A 74 -13.15 12.57 24.40
N ARG A 75 -12.14 12.38 23.54
CA ARG A 75 -12.23 12.80 22.15
C ARG A 75 -13.53 12.18 21.64
N ALA A 76 -14.48 13.03 21.24
CA ALA A 76 -15.75 12.55 20.72
C ALA A 76 -15.47 11.45 19.69
N ALA A 77 -16.16 10.32 19.82
CA ALA A 77 -15.97 9.19 18.93
C ALA A 77 -16.09 9.68 17.47
N PRO A 78 -15.13 9.36 16.59
CA PRO A 78 -15.20 9.82 15.22
C PRO A 78 -16.45 9.23 14.58
N ALA A 79 -17.31 10.08 14.01
CA ALA A 79 -18.56 9.62 13.39
C ALA A 79 -18.32 8.65 12.23
N ALA A 80 -17.13 8.70 11.61
CA ALA A 80 -16.73 7.80 10.55
C ALA A 80 -15.23 7.44 10.57
N ALA A 81 -14.88 6.31 9.95
CA ALA A 81 -13.51 5.86 9.75
C ALA A 81 -13.21 5.60 8.26
N LEU A 82 -11.95 5.78 7.87
CA LEU A 82 -11.38 5.36 6.60
C LEU A 82 -10.34 4.27 6.86
N LEU A 83 -10.49 3.13 6.20
CA LEU A 83 -9.55 2.01 6.25
C LEU A 83 -8.99 1.74 4.86
N LEU A 84 -7.70 1.98 4.67
CA LEU A 84 -7.01 1.55 3.44
C LEU A 84 -6.74 0.04 3.51
N ALA A 85 -7.22 -0.72 2.53
CA ALA A 85 -7.04 -2.16 2.48
C ALA A 85 -6.06 -2.55 1.36
N ALA A 86 -4.92 -3.12 1.71
CA ALA A 86 -3.90 -3.52 0.73
C ALA A 86 -3.52 -5.00 0.86
N HIS A 87 -2.77 -5.54 -0.09
CA HIS A 87 -2.33 -6.94 -0.02
C HIS A 87 -1.34 -7.16 1.12
N GLY A 88 -0.44 -6.20 1.37
CA GLY A 88 0.60 -6.31 2.38
C GLY A 88 1.88 -6.95 1.85
N GLU A 89 3.00 -6.45 2.38
CA GLU A 89 4.34 -6.95 2.14
C GLU A 89 4.86 -7.72 3.35
N ARG A 90 5.62 -8.78 3.10
CA ARG A 90 6.29 -9.57 4.14
C ARG A 90 7.78 -9.66 3.85
N ASN A 91 8.55 -9.87 4.91
CA ASN A 91 10.00 -10.10 4.84
C ASN A 91 10.79 -8.94 4.20
N VAL A 92 10.31 -7.70 4.35
CA VAL A 92 11.02 -6.47 3.98
C VAL A 92 11.30 -5.64 5.25
N PRO A 93 12.35 -4.81 5.29
CA PRO A 93 12.74 -4.08 6.50
C PRO A 93 11.65 -3.14 7.04
N GLU A 94 10.94 -2.46 6.15
CA GLU A 94 9.85 -1.53 6.49
C GLU A 94 8.58 -1.92 5.73
N PRO A 95 7.86 -2.98 6.17
CA PRO A 95 6.69 -3.45 5.45
C PRO A 95 5.62 -2.38 5.45
N ASN A 96 4.99 -2.19 4.29
CA ASN A 96 3.84 -1.28 4.14
C ASN A 96 4.17 0.21 4.42
N ALA A 97 5.44 0.63 4.39
CA ALA A 97 5.84 2.01 4.70
C ALA A 97 5.12 3.06 3.86
N LEU A 98 4.96 2.80 2.56
CA LEU A 98 4.22 3.66 1.63
C LEU A 98 2.74 3.80 2.04
N LEU A 99 2.12 2.69 2.45
CA LEU A 99 0.73 2.67 2.90
C LEU A 99 0.56 3.43 4.22
N ALA A 100 1.52 3.26 5.15
CA ALA A 100 1.57 4.04 6.39
C ALA A 100 1.74 5.54 6.12
N ALA A 101 2.60 5.92 5.16
CA ALA A 101 2.79 7.32 4.77
C ALA A 101 1.51 7.96 4.20
N HIS A 102 0.78 7.24 3.33
CA HIS A 102 -0.52 7.70 2.85
C HIS A 102 -1.55 7.81 3.96
N THR A 103 -1.60 6.82 4.85
CA THR A 103 -2.51 6.82 6.02
C THR A 103 -2.28 8.06 6.89
N ASN A 104 -1.03 8.35 7.23
CA ASN A 104 -0.68 9.50 8.07
C ASN A 104 -1.04 10.83 7.40
N ALA A 105 -0.78 10.96 6.09
CA ALA A 105 -1.12 12.17 5.37
C ALA A 105 -2.65 12.35 5.22
N LEU A 106 -3.39 11.26 4.97
CA LEU A 106 -4.85 11.28 4.92
C LEU A 106 -5.48 11.61 6.27
N ALA A 107 -4.89 11.18 7.39
CA ALA A 107 -5.34 11.56 8.73
C ALA A 107 -5.28 13.09 8.94
N VAL A 108 -4.32 13.77 8.32
CA VAL A 108 -4.24 15.25 8.32
C VAL A 108 -5.30 15.86 7.40
N LEU A 109 -5.55 15.28 6.23
CA LEU A 109 -6.54 15.79 5.26
C LEU A 109 -8.01 15.52 5.65
N LEU A 110 -8.24 14.57 6.57
CA LEU A 110 -9.55 14.13 7.03
C LEU A 110 -9.62 14.14 8.57
N PRO A 111 -9.48 15.31 9.23
CA PRO A 111 -9.33 15.39 10.69
C PRO A 111 -10.57 14.96 11.49
N HIS A 112 -11.72 14.86 10.82
CA HIS A 112 -13.01 14.44 11.40
C HIS A 112 -13.22 12.92 11.35
N MET A 113 -12.30 12.16 10.74
CA MET A 113 -12.37 10.71 10.63
C MET A 113 -11.18 10.05 11.31
N ARG A 114 -11.36 8.80 11.75
CA ARG A 114 -10.22 7.93 12.05
C ARG A 114 -9.70 7.38 10.73
N VAL A 115 -8.41 7.56 10.45
CA VAL A 115 -7.77 6.98 9.26
C VAL A 115 -6.79 5.90 9.69
N ALA A 116 -6.91 4.71 9.11
CA ALA A 116 -6.05 3.57 9.38
C ALA A 116 -5.78 2.80 8.07
N TYR A 117 -4.85 1.86 8.12
CA TYR A 117 -4.67 0.86 7.07
C TYR A 117 -4.67 -0.54 7.69
N GLY A 118 -4.96 -1.52 6.86
CA GLY A 118 -4.89 -2.93 7.21
C GLY A 118 -4.55 -3.76 5.98
N VAL A 119 -3.85 -4.87 6.18
CA VAL A 119 -3.37 -5.70 5.08
C VAL A 119 -3.95 -7.11 5.07
N LEU A 120 -4.22 -7.55 3.84
CA LEU A 120 -4.19 -8.93 3.33
C LEU A 120 -3.47 -9.96 4.19
N ASN A 121 -2.20 -9.62 4.36
CA ASN A 121 -1.13 -10.57 4.45
C ASN A 121 0.10 -9.92 5.11
N GLY A 122 0.09 -9.84 6.44
CA GLY A 122 1.10 -9.14 7.21
C GLY A 122 0.43 -8.28 8.29
N GLU A 123 1.16 -7.29 8.80
CA GLU A 123 0.69 -6.43 9.88
C GLU A 123 0.65 -4.95 9.47
N PRO A 124 -0.30 -4.16 10.00
CA PRO A 124 -1.45 -4.59 10.81
C PRO A 124 -2.47 -5.39 9.97
N ALA A 125 -3.00 -6.47 10.53
CA ALA A 125 -4.04 -7.27 9.87
C ALA A 125 -5.28 -6.42 9.53
N PHE A 126 -5.90 -6.67 8.38
CA PHE A 126 -7.10 -5.97 7.94
C PHE A 126 -8.25 -6.09 8.94
N GLU A 127 -8.44 -7.30 9.48
CA GLU A 127 -9.48 -7.63 10.46
C GLU A 127 -9.30 -6.85 11.76
N ASP A 128 -8.06 -6.73 12.24
CA ASP A 128 -7.75 -5.97 13.46
C ASP A 128 -7.99 -4.48 13.28
N ALA A 129 -7.57 -3.92 12.14
CA ALA A 129 -7.80 -2.52 11.82
C ALA A 129 -9.30 -2.19 11.70
N LEU A 130 -10.07 -3.12 11.13
CA LEU A 130 -11.53 -3.02 11.02
C LEU A 130 -12.21 -3.07 12.39
N LEU A 131 -11.86 -4.04 13.23
CA LEU A 131 -12.40 -4.16 14.58
C LEU A 131 -12.06 -2.95 15.45
N GLN A 132 -10.84 -2.42 15.35
CA GLN A 132 -10.45 -1.20 16.06
C GLN A 132 -11.26 0.02 15.61
N ALA A 133 -11.57 0.13 14.32
CA ALA A 133 -12.43 1.20 13.81
C ALA A 133 -13.86 1.09 14.37
N ALA A 134 -14.42 -0.13 14.40
CA ALA A 134 -15.74 -0.39 14.98
C ALA A 134 -15.78 -0.11 16.49
N GLN A 135 -14.78 -0.59 17.25
CA GLN A 135 -14.67 -0.38 18.70
C GLN A 135 -14.47 1.10 19.07
N ALA A 136 -13.89 1.91 18.18
CA ALA A 136 -13.78 3.35 18.37
C ALA A 136 -15.13 4.09 18.23
N GLY A 137 -16.22 3.38 17.96
CA GLY A 137 -17.56 3.95 17.84
C GLY A 137 -17.86 4.58 16.48
N ALA A 138 -17.11 4.21 15.44
CA ALA A 138 -17.38 4.70 14.09
C ALA A 138 -18.71 4.15 13.57
N GLY A 139 -19.70 5.03 13.38
CA GLY A 139 -21.01 4.66 12.84
C GLY A 139 -20.97 4.30 11.35
N ARG A 140 -19.90 4.69 10.65
CA ARG A 140 -19.64 4.34 9.24
C ARG A 140 -18.15 4.12 9.00
N ILE A 141 -17.79 3.05 8.32
CA ILE A 141 -16.41 2.67 8.00
C ILE A 141 -16.28 2.57 6.48
N LEU A 142 -15.53 3.48 5.87
CA LEU A 142 -15.21 3.42 4.45
C LEU A 142 -13.94 2.59 4.27
N VAL A 143 -14.03 1.49 3.54
CA VAL A 143 -12.87 0.68 3.15
C VAL A 143 -12.45 1.11 1.76
N TYR A 144 -11.22 1.62 1.61
CA TYR A 144 -10.66 1.98 0.31
C TYR A 144 -9.66 0.91 -0.15
N PRO A 145 -9.99 0.09 -1.17
CA PRO A 145 -9.08 -0.95 -1.64
C PRO A 145 -7.90 -0.36 -2.40
N PHE A 146 -6.69 -0.57 -1.88
CA PHE A 146 -5.43 -0.15 -2.49
C PHE A 146 -4.94 -1.22 -3.48
N PHE A 147 -5.77 -1.51 -4.48
CA PHE A 147 -5.55 -2.50 -5.53
C PHE A 147 -5.68 -1.87 -6.92
N MET A 148 -5.00 -2.45 -7.92
CA MET A 148 -4.93 -1.87 -9.27
C MET A 148 -6.03 -2.34 -10.23
N ALA A 149 -6.83 -3.31 -9.85
CA ALA A 149 -7.94 -3.80 -10.66
C ALA A 149 -9.03 -4.36 -9.75
N GLU A 150 -10.27 -4.37 -10.24
CA GLU A 150 -11.30 -5.26 -9.71
C GLU A 150 -10.90 -6.73 -9.92
N GLY A 151 -11.24 -7.57 -8.95
CA GLY A 151 -10.96 -9.01 -9.00
C GLY A 151 -11.38 -9.71 -7.70
N TYR A 152 -10.86 -10.92 -7.48
CA TYR A 152 -11.19 -11.74 -6.31
C TYR A 152 -11.08 -10.98 -4.97
N PHE A 153 -10.07 -10.13 -4.81
CA PHE A 153 -9.88 -9.38 -3.57
C PHE A 153 -10.98 -8.35 -3.30
N THR A 154 -11.40 -7.59 -4.32
CA THR A 154 -12.44 -6.56 -4.17
C THR A 154 -13.84 -7.17 -4.18
N ALA A 155 -14.06 -8.21 -4.98
CA ALA A 155 -15.38 -8.83 -5.18
C ALA A 155 -15.74 -9.88 -4.12
N SER A 156 -14.76 -10.52 -3.48
CA SER A 156 -15.02 -11.63 -2.56
C SER A 156 -14.21 -11.51 -1.27
N ALA A 157 -12.87 -11.45 -1.32
CA ALA A 157 -12.06 -11.56 -0.11
C ALA A 157 -12.30 -10.45 0.91
N LEU A 158 -12.39 -9.18 0.46
CA LEU A 158 -12.72 -8.06 1.34
C LEU A 158 -14.16 -8.17 1.90
N PRO A 159 -15.21 -8.33 1.08
CA PRO A 159 -16.57 -8.55 1.58
C PRO A 159 -16.69 -9.70 2.59
N GLU A 160 -16.08 -10.85 2.31
CA GLU A 160 -16.11 -12.03 3.20
C GLU A 160 -15.47 -11.74 4.56
N ARG A 161 -14.32 -11.05 4.58
CA ARG A 161 -13.63 -10.66 5.83
C ARG A 161 -14.43 -9.64 6.62
N VAL A 162 -15.05 -8.67 5.95
CA VAL A 162 -15.96 -7.69 6.56
C VAL A 162 -17.15 -8.40 7.21
N ALA A 163 -17.74 -9.36 6.51
CA ALA A 163 -18.86 -10.15 7.02
C ALA A 163 -18.44 -11.03 8.21
N ALA A 164 -17.28 -11.68 8.12
CA ALA A 164 -16.73 -12.50 9.21
C ALA A 164 -16.44 -11.67 10.47
N ALA A 165 -16.08 -10.40 10.33
CA ALA A 165 -15.91 -9.46 11.43
C ALA A 165 -17.23 -8.90 11.99
N GLY A 166 -18.38 -9.26 11.42
CA GLY A 166 -19.70 -8.77 11.85
C GLY A 166 -19.92 -7.27 11.58
N CYS A 167 -19.18 -6.68 10.64
CA CYS A 167 -19.15 -5.23 10.40
C CYS A 167 -19.91 -4.80 9.13
N SER A 168 -20.61 -5.71 8.44
CA SER A 168 -21.23 -5.44 7.12
C SER A 168 -22.12 -4.20 7.07
N GLU A 169 -22.95 -3.97 8.09
CA GLU A 169 -23.89 -2.83 8.13
C GLU A 169 -23.19 -1.48 8.28
N ALA A 170 -22.00 -1.46 8.90
CA ALA A 170 -21.24 -0.24 9.13
C ALA A 170 -20.23 0.03 7.99
N VAL A 171 -19.91 -0.97 7.18
CA VAL A 171 -18.81 -0.92 6.22
C VAL A 171 -19.31 -0.65 4.81
N GLU A 172 -18.63 0.26 4.13
CA GLU A 172 -18.80 0.47 2.71
C GLU A 172 -17.46 0.37 1.98
N ILE A 173 -17.37 -0.57 1.04
CA ILE A 173 -16.17 -0.78 0.22
C ILE A 173 -16.24 0.15 -0.99
N LEU A 174 -15.26 1.04 -1.10
CA LEU A 174 -15.12 1.98 -2.20
C LEU A 174 -14.52 1.31 -3.44
N ARG A 175 -14.55 2.03 -4.58
CA ARG A 175 -13.85 1.60 -5.79
C ARG A 175 -12.34 1.48 -5.53
N PRO A 176 -11.68 0.46 -6.10
CA PRO A 176 -10.25 0.27 -5.90
C PRO A 176 -9.42 1.39 -6.54
N LEU A 177 -8.20 1.59 -6.04
CA LEU A 177 -7.25 2.60 -6.51
C LEU A 177 -7.12 2.62 -8.03
N GLY A 178 -6.93 1.45 -8.65
CA GLY A 178 -6.71 1.31 -10.10
C GLY A 178 -7.87 1.79 -10.97
N GLU A 179 -9.06 1.98 -10.38
CA GLU A 179 -10.25 2.48 -11.06
C GLU A 179 -10.62 3.91 -10.64
N ALA A 180 -9.77 4.57 -9.88
CA ALA A 180 -9.99 5.96 -9.51
C ALA A 180 -9.88 6.87 -10.74
N ALA A 181 -10.93 7.68 -10.98
CA ALA A 181 -11.04 8.50 -12.19
C ALA A 181 -9.89 9.49 -12.39
N GLY A 182 -9.26 9.98 -11.31
CA GLY A 182 -8.10 10.89 -11.40
C GLY A 182 -6.75 10.19 -11.58
N LEU A 183 -6.71 8.85 -11.51
CA LEU A 183 -5.45 8.09 -11.56
C LEU A 183 -4.67 8.28 -12.88
N PRO A 184 -5.31 8.29 -14.08
CA PRO A 184 -4.59 8.57 -15.31
C PRO A 184 -3.88 9.92 -15.30
N GLN A 185 -4.50 10.95 -14.71
CA GLN A 185 -3.89 12.29 -14.63
C GLN A 185 -2.64 12.29 -13.75
N ILE A 186 -2.68 11.62 -12.59
CA ILE A 186 -1.49 11.49 -11.74
C ILE A 186 -0.36 10.77 -12.47
N MET A 187 -0.68 9.68 -13.17
CA MET A 187 0.32 8.95 -13.94
C MET A 187 0.92 9.80 -15.05
N LEU A 188 0.12 10.65 -15.68
CA LEU A 188 0.58 11.61 -16.68
C LEU A 188 1.53 12.63 -16.06
N ASP A 189 1.15 13.25 -14.93
CA ASP A 189 1.95 14.27 -14.25
C ASP A 189 3.30 13.69 -13.79
N ASP A 190 3.30 12.50 -13.21
CA ASP A 190 4.51 11.81 -12.77
C ASP A 190 5.41 11.42 -13.97
N ALA A 191 4.81 10.99 -15.08
CA ALA A 191 5.54 10.67 -16.31
C ALA A 191 6.14 11.91 -16.97
N LEU A 192 5.41 13.02 -17.04
CA LEU A 192 5.93 14.30 -17.55
C LEU A 192 7.07 14.80 -16.68
N ALA A 193 6.91 14.75 -15.36
CA ALA A 193 7.98 15.12 -14.43
C ALA A 193 9.24 14.24 -14.63
N ALA A 194 9.07 12.93 -14.89
CA ALA A 194 10.17 12.04 -15.19
C ALA A 194 10.85 12.37 -16.54
N ALA A 195 10.06 12.66 -17.59
CA ALA A 195 10.58 13.11 -18.88
C ALA A 195 11.44 14.37 -18.73
N HIS A 196 10.93 15.38 -18.03
CA HIS A 196 11.63 16.64 -17.81
C HIS A 196 12.95 16.45 -17.04
N ARG A 197 12.95 15.63 -15.98
CA ARG A 197 14.19 15.30 -15.23
C ARG A 197 15.24 14.60 -16.11
N ALA A 198 14.79 13.83 -17.10
CA ALA A 198 15.65 13.12 -18.05
C ALA A 198 16.04 13.95 -19.29
N ALA A 199 15.58 15.20 -19.36
CA ALA A 199 15.69 16.06 -20.54
C ALA A 199 15.13 15.39 -21.81
N PHE A 200 14.00 14.69 -21.68
CA PHE A 200 13.23 14.15 -22.80
C PHE A 200 12.13 15.15 -23.16
N ASP A 201 11.92 15.36 -24.45
CA ASP A 201 10.75 16.08 -24.95
C ASP A 201 9.56 15.09 -25.06
N PRO A 202 8.46 15.26 -24.29
CA PRO A 202 7.33 14.36 -24.32
C PRO A 202 6.77 14.11 -25.72
N ALA A 203 6.72 15.15 -26.57
CA ALA A 203 6.18 15.06 -27.94
C ALA A 203 7.00 14.15 -28.87
N SER A 204 8.23 13.80 -28.48
CA SER A 204 9.13 12.88 -29.18
C SER A 204 9.55 11.68 -28.32
N THR A 205 8.76 11.37 -27.29
CA THR A 205 9.03 10.30 -26.31
C THR A 205 7.86 9.31 -26.22
N ARG A 206 8.17 8.03 -26.03
CA ARG A 206 7.18 6.98 -25.75
C ARG A 206 6.83 6.94 -24.27
N LEU A 207 5.55 6.76 -23.94
CA LEU A 207 5.11 6.36 -22.60
C LEU A 207 4.80 4.86 -22.58
N LEU A 208 5.52 4.10 -21.77
CA LEU A 208 5.27 2.68 -21.55
C LEU A 208 4.60 2.47 -20.18
N VAL A 209 3.32 2.13 -20.18
CA VAL A 209 2.56 1.82 -18.97
C VAL A 209 2.77 0.35 -18.61
N VAL A 210 3.31 0.09 -17.43
CA VAL A 210 3.64 -1.26 -16.98
C VAL A 210 2.66 -1.72 -15.91
N GLY A 211 1.87 -2.75 -16.23
CA GLY A 211 1.05 -3.47 -15.26
C GLY A 211 1.71 -4.75 -14.78
N HIS A 212 1.13 -5.40 -13.77
CA HIS A 212 1.60 -6.72 -13.35
C HIS A 212 1.19 -7.78 -14.38
N GLY A 213 -0.06 -7.75 -14.83
CA GLY A 213 -0.65 -8.86 -15.58
C GLY A 213 -1.00 -10.03 -14.66
N SER A 214 -1.73 -11.00 -15.19
CA SER A 214 -2.00 -12.25 -14.48
C SER A 214 -2.40 -13.33 -15.45
N ARG A 215 -1.69 -14.46 -15.41
CA ARG A 215 -1.98 -15.62 -16.26
C ARG A 215 -3.33 -16.28 -15.97
N SER A 216 -3.92 -16.01 -14.80
CA SER A 216 -5.19 -16.59 -14.35
C SER A 216 -6.35 -15.59 -14.33
N ASP A 217 -6.08 -14.29 -14.49
CA ASP A 217 -7.12 -13.25 -14.48
C ASP A 217 -6.77 -12.08 -15.41
N ALA A 218 -7.60 -11.90 -16.44
CA ALA A 218 -7.43 -10.81 -17.40
C ALA A 218 -7.72 -9.41 -16.80
N GLY A 219 -8.22 -9.31 -15.57
CA GLY A 219 -8.54 -8.05 -14.89
C GLY A 219 -7.36 -7.06 -14.86
N SER A 220 -6.17 -7.53 -14.50
CA SER A 220 -4.97 -6.66 -14.41
C SER A 220 -4.55 -6.10 -15.78
N ALA A 221 -4.50 -6.95 -16.81
CA ALA A 221 -4.16 -6.54 -18.17
C ALA A 221 -5.20 -5.54 -18.73
N LYS A 222 -6.49 -5.79 -18.50
CA LYS A 222 -7.58 -4.89 -18.92
C LYS A 222 -7.50 -3.54 -18.21
N ALA A 223 -7.24 -3.51 -16.90
CA ALA A 223 -7.08 -2.27 -16.15
C ALA A 223 -5.89 -1.45 -16.68
N THR A 224 -4.77 -2.12 -16.93
CA THR A 224 -3.57 -1.51 -17.53
C THR A 224 -3.86 -0.93 -18.92
N ALA A 225 -4.60 -1.67 -19.76
CA ALA A 225 -5.01 -1.19 -21.08
C ALA A 225 -5.94 0.02 -21.01
N ARG A 226 -6.90 0.03 -20.07
CA ARG A 226 -7.83 1.15 -19.87
C ARG A 226 -7.10 2.44 -19.48
N VAL A 227 -6.17 2.37 -18.53
CA VAL A 227 -5.40 3.56 -18.13
C VAL A 227 -4.47 4.03 -19.25
N ALA A 228 -3.88 3.12 -20.01
CA ALA A 228 -3.07 3.48 -21.17
C ALA A 228 -3.89 4.18 -22.26
N GLU A 229 -5.14 3.77 -22.48
CA GLU A 229 -6.04 4.46 -23.41
C GLU A 229 -6.38 5.87 -22.93
N ALA A 230 -6.73 6.03 -21.65
CA ALA A 230 -6.97 7.35 -21.06
C ALA A 230 -5.75 8.28 -21.19
N LEU A 231 -4.54 7.73 -21.11
CA LEU A 231 -3.29 8.46 -21.32
C LEU A 231 -3.04 8.81 -22.81
N ARG A 232 -3.43 7.94 -23.74
CA ARG A 232 -3.38 8.23 -25.19
C ARG A 232 -4.26 9.41 -25.56
N GLU A 233 -5.47 9.44 -25.01
CA GLU A 233 -6.45 10.51 -25.26
C GLU A 233 -5.93 11.90 -24.84
N GLN A 234 -5.00 11.98 -23.88
CA GLN A 234 -4.36 13.24 -23.49
C GLN A 234 -3.38 13.78 -24.53
N GLY A 235 -2.88 12.94 -25.45
CA GLY A 235 -2.00 13.37 -26.55
C GLY A 235 -0.66 13.97 -26.13
N ALA A 236 -0.21 13.75 -24.88
CA ALA A 236 0.98 14.39 -24.33
C ALA A 236 2.30 13.72 -24.72
N PHE A 237 2.27 12.44 -25.09
CA PHE A 237 3.43 11.66 -25.52
C PHE A 237 3.28 11.25 -26.99
N ALA A 238 4.41 11.07 -27.69
CA ALA A 238 4.42 10.65 -29.10
C ALA A 238 3.65 9.34 -29.33
N GLU A 239 3.77 8.41 -28.38
CA GLU A 239 3.07 7.14 -28.37
C GLU A 239 2.89 6.64 -26.93
N VAL A 240 1.81 5.90 -26.69
CA VAL A 240 1.57 5.21 -25.41
C VAL A 240 1.35 3.72 -25.67
N ALA A 241 2.09 2.89 -24.97
CA ALA A 241 1.98 1.43 -25.05
C ALA A 241 1.86 0.79 -23.67
N ILE A 242 1.52 -0.49 -23.65
CA ILE A 242 1.48 -1.27 -22.41
C ILE A 242 2.56 -2.34 -22.42
N ALA A 243 3.06 -2.66 -21.23
CA ALA A 243 3.79 -3.89 -20.97
C ALA A 243 3.26 -4.54 -19.67
N LEU A 244 3.44 -5.84 -19.55
CA LEU A 244 3.05 -6.64 -18.40
C LEU A 244 4.26 -7.43 -17.89
N LEU A 245 4.28 -7.73 -16.59
CA LEU A 245 5.38 -8.46 -15.96
C LEU A 245 5.23 -9.98 -16.12
N GLU A 246 4.00 -10.49 -15.97
CA GLU A 246 3.73 -11.94 -15.88
C GLU A 246 3.25 -12.57 -17.20
N GLU A 247 2.95 -11.74 -18.21
CA GLU A 247 2.46 -12.18 -19.51
C GLU A 247 2.85 -11.18 -20.63
N PRO A 248 2.80 -11.58 -21.91
CA PRO A 248 3.04 -10.65 -23.00
C PRO A 248 1.96 -9.55 -23.10
N PRO A 249 2.30 -8.34 -23.60
CA PRO A 249 3.63 -7.93 -24.10
C PRO A 249 4.61 -7.58 -22.98
N GLY A 250 5.88 -8.00 -23.08
CA GLY A 250 6.88 -7.80 -22.03
C GLY A 250 7.60 -6.44 -22.09
N ILE A 251 8.19 -5.99 -20.97
CA ILE A 251 8.83 -4.65 -20.89
C ILE A 251 9.97 -4.50 -21.90
N VAL A 252 10.93 -5.44 -21.95
CA VAL A 252 12.11 -5.33 -22.83
C VAL A 252 11.69 -5.31 -24.30
N GLU A 253 10.79 -6.21 -24.68
CA GLU A 253 10.23 -6.28 -26.03
C GLU A 253 9.57 -4.95 -26.43
N GLN A 254 8.76 -4.37 -25.54
CA GLN A 254 8.05 -3.12 -25.81
C GLN A 254 8.97 -1.90 -25.84
N LEU A 255 10.05 -1.90 -25.05
CA LEU A 255 11.07 -0.86 -25.11
C LEU A 255 11.85 -0.91 -26.42
N GLU A 256 12.19 -2.11 -26.91
CA GLU A 256 12.97 -2.30 -28.13
C GLU A 256 12.13 -2.24 -29.42
N ALA A 257 10.80 -2.26 -29.31
CA ALA A 257 9.87 -2.12 -30.44
C ALA A 257 9.80 -0.69 -31.02
N SER A 258 10.46 0.29 -30.40
CA SER A 258 10.49 1.69 -30.83
C SER A 258 11.89 2.27 -30.72
N ALA A 259 12.24 3.16 -31.65
CA ALA A 259 13.50 3.90 -31.61
C ALA A 259 13.43 5.15 -30.71
N LEU A 260 12.24 5.51 -30.21
CA LEU A 260 12.05 6.67 -29.35
C LEU A 260 12.63 6.42 -27.95
N PRO A 261 13.13 7.47 -27.26
CA PRO A 261 13.33 7.38 -25.82
C PRO A 261 12.00 7.10 -25.13
N ALA A 262 12.04 6.48 -23.95
CA ALA A 262 10.84 6.06 -23.24
C ALA A 262 10.79 6.54 -21.79
N VAL A 263 9.61 6.98 -21.36
CA VAL A 263 9.25 7.04 -19.94
C VAL A 263 8.46 5.78 -19.62
N VAL A 264 8.89 5.04 -18.61
CA VAL A 264 8.19 3.87 -18.09
C VAL A 264 7.39 4.30 -16.87
N SER A 265 6.07 4.06 -16.86
CA SER A 265 5.18 4.42 -15.75
C SER A 265 4.55 3.15 -15.15
N GLY A 266 4.75 2.93 -13.85
CA GLY A 266 4.31 1.71 -13.18
C GLY A 266 2.88 1.79 -12.68
N PHE A 267 1.98 0.99 -13.24
CA PHE A 267 0.61 0.80 -12.77
C PHE A 267 0.58 -0.20 -11.60
N PHE A 268 1.18 0.20 -10.48
CA PHE A 268 1.30 -0.61 -9.27
C PHE A 268 0.83 0.16 -8.04
N ALA A 269 0.17 -0.53 -7.11
CA ALA A 269 -0.34 0.07 -5.88
C ALA A 269 0.78 0.41 -4.89
N GLY A 270 1.96 -0.21 -4.99
CA GLY A 270 3.05 0.05 -4.06
C GLY A 270 4.42 -0.35 -4.59
N GLY A 271 5.44 -0.11 -3.76
CA GLY A 271 6.85 -0.37 -4.04
C GLY A 271 7.31 -1.80 -3.75
N GLY A 272 6.42 -2.79 -3.87
CA GLY A 272 6.81 -4.19 -3.70
C GLY A 272 7.96 -4.58 -4.63
N MET A 273 8.72 -5.63 -4.28
CA MET A 273 9.97 -6.02 -4.98
C MET A 273 9.86 -5.95 -6.51
N HIS A 274 8.74 -6.38 -7.09
CA HIS A 274 8.54 -6.36 -8.54
C HIS A 274 8.55 -4.93 -9.14
N ALA A 275 7.87 -3.96 -8.53
CA ALA A 275 7.80 -2.61 -9.07
C ALA A 275 9.11 -1.82 -8.88
N VAL A 276 9.89 -2.14 -7.85
CA VAL A 276 11.14 -1.43 -7.49
C VAL A 276 12.38 -2.09 -8.10
N ARG A 277 12.32 -3.39 -8.41
CA ARG A 277 13.44 -4.14 -8.98
C ARG A 277 13.21 -4.56 -10.42
N ASP A 278 12.10 -5.22 -10.73
CA ASP A 278 11.95 -5.87 -12.03
C ASP A 278 11.82 -4.86 -13.17
N VAL A 279 11.14 -3.73 -12.93
CA VAL A 279 11.01 -2.65 -13.93
C VAL A 279 12.37 -1.98 -14.18
N PRO A 280 13.13 -1.50 -13.17
CA PRO A 280 14.48 -1.01 -13.39
C PRO A 280 15.43 -2.04 -14.00
N ASP A 281 15.38 -3.30 -13.57
CA ASP A 281 16.21 -4.37 -14.12
C ASP A 281 15.86 -4.63 -15.60
N ALA A 282 14.58 -4.57 -15.97
CA ALA A 282 14.15 -4.68 -17.37
C ALA A 282 14.62 -3.50 -18.22
N ILE A 283 14.54 -2.27 -17.70
CA ILE A 283 15.08 -1.07 -18.35
C ILE A 283 16.59 -1.23 -18.59
N ALA A 284 17.34 -1.66 -17.57
CA ALA A 284 18.79 -1.86 -17.65
C ALA A 284 19.20 -2.95 -18.64
N ARG A 285 18.35 -3.96 -18.88
CA ARG A 285 18.56 -4.99 -19.90
C ARG A 285 18.23 -4.51 -21.33
N SER A 286 17.38 -3.51 -21.47
CA SER A 286 17.01 -2.97 -22.77
C SER A 286 18.11 -2.06 -23.32
N ARG A 287 18.16 -1.92 -24.66
CA ARG A 287 19.05 -0.95 -25.32
C ARG A 287 18.44 0.44 -25.47
N THR A 288 17.19 0.61 -25.05
CA THR A 288 16.42 1.85 -25.21
C THR A 288 16.80 2.86 -24.13
N ARG A 289 16.94 4.13 -24.53
CA ARG A 289 17.11 5.23 -23.58
C ARG A 289 15.79 5.43 -22.82
N ALA A 290 15.68 4.83 -21.64
CA ALA A 290 14.45 4.86 -20.85
C ALA A 290 14.66 5.32 -19.41
N VAL A 291 13.66 5.99 -18.84
CA VAL A 291 13.62 6.39 -17.43
C VAL A 291 12.35 5.90 -16.75
N TYR A 292 12.45 5.57 -15.47
CA TYR A 292 11.30 5.09 -14.69
C TYR A 292 10.66 6.25 -13.91
N ALA A 293 9.37 6.47 -14.12
CA ALA A 293 8.56 7.42 -13.35
C ALA A 293 8.22 6.90 -11.94
N GLY A 294 8.42 5.59 -11.70
CA GLY A 294 8.07 4.92 -10.46
C GLY A 294 6.67 4.28 -10.50
N PRO A 295 6.30 3.56 -9.43
CA PRO A 295 4.94 3.06 -9.27
C PRO A 295 3.99 4.19 -8.88
N VAL A 296 2.82 4.27 -9.52
CA VAL A 296 1.79 5.28 -9.22
C VAL A 296 1.36 5.27 -7.75
N GLY A 297 1.38 4.11 -7.11
CA GLY A 297 1.17 3.93 -5.68
C GLY A 297 2.02 4.83 -4.79
N ALA A 298 3.23 5.21 -5.22
CA ALA A 298 4.12 6.07 -4.45
C ALA A 298 3.78 7.56 -4.57
N SER A 299 2.91 7.94 -5.51
CA SER A 299 2.61 9.34 -5.79
C SER A 299 1.87 9.99 -4.61
N PRO A 300 2.39 11.10 -4.04
CA PRO A 300 1.69 11.85 -3.00
C PRO A 300 0.33 12.37 -3.45
N GLN A 301 0.13 12.57 -4.76
CA GLN A 301 -1.11 13.08 -5.34
C GLN A 301 -2.30 12.14 -5.12
N LEU A 302 -2.05 10.84 -4.87
CA LEU A 302 -3.11 9.88 -4.54
C LEU A 302 -3.95 10.30 -3.33
N ARG A 303 -3.35 11.04 -2.40
CA ARG A 303 -4.01 11.47 -1.15
C ARG A 303 -5.21 12.36 -1.44
N ASP A 304 -5.12 13.22 -2.44
CA ASP A 304 -6.20 14.12 -2.82
C ASP A 304 -7.35 13.36 -3.52
N ILE A 305 -7.02 12.37 -4.35
CA ILE A 305 -8.01 11.48 -4.96
C ILE A 305 -8.75 10.67 -3.89
N ILE A 306 -8.02 10.05 -2.96
CA ILE A 306 -8.61 9.24 -1.90
C ILE A 306 -9.49 10.11 -1.00
N ALA A 307 -8.99 11.28 -0.58
CA ALA A 307 -9.77 12.23 0.22
C ALA A 307 -11.01 12.74 -0.54
N GLY A 308 -10.89 13.00 -1.84
CA GLY A 308 -12.01 13.39 -2.71
C GLY A 308 -13.10 12.32 -2.79
N ALA A 309 -12.71 11.06 -3.03
CA ALA A 309 -13.63 9.92 -3.07
C ALA A 309 -14.37 9.74 -1.72
N VAL A 310 -13.65 9.90 -0.61
CA VAL A 310 -14.23 9.84 0.74
C VAL A 310 -15.22 10.98 0.97
N ARG A 311 -14.86 12.22 0.63
CA ARG A 311 -15.75 13.38 0.77
C ARG A 311 -17.01 13.26 -0.07
N GLU A 312 -16.88 12.82 -1.33
CA GLU A 312 -18.03 12.55 -2.19
C GLU A 312 -18.97 11.54 -1.53
N LYS A 313 -18.41 10.48 -0.96
CA LYS A 313 -19.21 9.41 -0.38
C LYS A 313 -19.88 9.78 0.94
N MET A 314 -19.22 10.61 1.74
CA MET A 314 -19.78 11.17 2.97
C MET A 314 -20.86 12.22 2.67
N GLY A 315 -20.67 13.05 1.63
CA GLY A 315 -21.62 14.10 1.24
C GLY A 315 -22.93 13.59 0.62
N ARG A 316 -22.93 12.39 0.02
CA ARG A 316 -24.15 11.75 -0.53
C ARG A 316 -25.10 11.17 0.55
N GLY A 317 -24.78 11.32 1.83
CA GLY A 317 -25.56 10.80 2.96
C GLY A 317 -26.13 11.86 3.91
N CYS A 318 -26.16 13.14 3.51
CA CYS A 318 -26.82 14.23 4.21
C CYS A 318 -28.06 14.69 3.45
#